data_AF-A0A498DV30-F1
#
_entry.id   AF-A0A498DV30-F1
#
_cell.length_a   1.000
_cell.length_b   1.000
_cell.length_c   1.000
_cell.angle_alpha   90.00
_cell.angle_beta   90.00
_cell.angle_gamma   90.00
#
_symmetry.space_group_name_H-M   'P 1'
#
loop_
_entity.id
_entity.type
_entity.pdbx_description
1 polymer ?
#
loop_
_entity_poly.entity_id
_entity_poly.type
_entity_poly.pdbx_seq_one_letter_code
_entity_poly.pdbx_strand_id
1 'polypeptide(L)' 'MNSPSGDTAAPDCGHWIGDERRHCRSGTDVHRYVIGYRCPEHTPARLAGRPEPQPGPGWPVHRTEDPS' A
#
# COMPACT_ATOMS: atom_id res chain seq x y z
N MET A 1 -5.30 -27.88 22.97
CA MET A 1 -6.23 -26.73 22.79
C MET A 1 -5.66 -25.90 21.67
N ASN A 2 -5.95 -26.26 20.42
CA ASN A 2 -5.50 -25.50 19.25
C ASN A 2 -6.75 -25.27 18.40
N SER A 3 -7.17 -24.02 18.28
CA SER A 3 -8.29 -23.56 17.47
C SER A 3 -8.01 -22.12 17.05
N PRO A 4 -8.44 -21.73 15.85
CA PRO A 4 -7.52 -21.25 14.83
C PRO A 4 -7.69 -19.76 14.52
N SER A 5 -6.72 -19.24 13.77
CA SER A 5 -6.87 -18.14 12.83
C SER A 5 -7.13 -16.77 13.44
N GLY A 6 -6.09 -15.95 13.43
CA GLY A 6 -6.24 -14.50 13.59
C GLY A 6 -7.29 -14.02 12.61
N ASP A 7 -8.42 -13.57 13.16
CA ASP A 7 -9.35 -12.66 12.51
C ASP A 7 -8.58 -11.34 12.33
N THR A 8 -7.60 -11.35 11.42
CA THR A 8 -6.94 -10.14 10.98
C THR A 8 -7.93 -9.56 10.01
N ALA A 9 -8.92 -8.82 10.54
CA ALA A 9 -9.82 -8.02 9.75
C ALA A 9 -9.00 -7.39 8.62
N ALA A 10 -9.44 -7.62 7.38
CA ALA A 10 -8.70 -7.15 6.21
C ALA A 10 -8.36 -5.66 6.43
N PRO A 11 -7.08 -5.26 6.27
CA PRO A 11 -6.67 -3.91 6.60
C PRO A 11 -7.46 -2.91 5.75
N ASP A 12 -8.02 -1.88 6.39
CA ASP A 12 -8.73 -0.81 5.71
C ASP A 12 -7.84 0.42 5.48
N CYS A 13 -8.24 1.24 4.51
CA CYS A 13 -7.56 2.48 4.21
C CYS A 13 -7.71 3.49 5.35
N GLY A 14 -6.60 3.74 6.05
CA GLY A 14 -6.52 4.75 7.10
C GLY A 14 -6.30 6.18 6.60
N HIS A 15 -6.66 6.51 5.35
CA HIS A 15 -6.51 7.88 4.84
C HIS A 15 -7.62 8.78 5.40
N TRP A 16 -7.24 9.99 5.83
CA TRP A 16 -8.19 11.02 6.28
C TRP A 16 -8.59 11.91 5.11
N ILE A 17 -9.88 11.90 4.76
CA ILE A 17 -10.47 12.74 3.72
C ILE A 17 -10.83 14.07 4.36
N GLY A 18 -10.06 15.12 4.05
CA GLY A 18 -10.21 16.44 4.66
C GLY A 18 -11.58 17.09 4.41
N ASP A 19 -12.09 16.96 3.18
CA ASP A 19 -13.38 17.53 2.76
C ASP A 19 -14.57 16.89 3.49
N GLU A 20 -14.59 15.55 3.55
CA GLU A 20 -15.64 14.78 4.20
C GLU A 20 -15.45 14.65 5.73
N ARG A 21 -14.33 15.12 6.28
CA ARG A 21 -13.94 15.01 7.70
C ARG A 21 -14.09 13.59 8.26
N ARG A 22 -13.67 12.58 7.48
CA ARG A 22 -13.75 11.16 7.86
C ARG A 22 -12.58 10.35 7.31
N HIS A 23 -12.37 9.17 7.87
CA HIS A 23 -11.47 8.17 7.29
C HIS A 23 -12.13 7.45 6.11
N CYS A 24 -11.34 7.13 5.09
CA CYS A 24 -11.79 6.37 3.93
C CYS A 24 -12.35 5.00 4.32
N ARG A 25 -11.59 4.21 5.11
CA ARG A 25 -11.94 2.84 5.53
C ARG A 25 -12.29 1.88 4.39
N SER A 26 -11.87 2.17 3.16
CA SER A 26 -12.00 1.21 2.06
C SER A 26 -11.14 -0.01 2.34
N GLY A 27 -11.74 -1.21 2.30
CA GLY A 27 -11.03 -2.48 2.42
C GLY A 27 -10.65 -3.11 1.06
N THR A 28 -10.89 -2.40 -0.04
CA THR A 28 -10.63 -2.91 -1.40
C THR A 28 -9.20 -2.60 -1.83
N ASP A 29 -8.44 -3.64 -2.17
CA ASP A 29 -7.06 -3.58 -2.67
C ASP A 29 -6.14 -2.67 -1.83
N VAL A 30 -6.15 -2.87 -0.52
CA VAL A 30 -5.41 -2.03 0.42
C VAL A 30 -3.95 -2.49 0.50
N HIS A 31 -3.04 -1.58 0.18
CA HIS A 31 -1.60 -1.80 0.22
C HIS A 31 -0.96 -1.13 1.43
N ARG A 32 0.11 -1.74 1.96
CA ARG A 32 0.87 -1.19 3.08
C ARG A 32 1.96 -0.24 2.58
N TYR A 33 1.88 1.02 2.99
CA TYR A 33 2.93 2.01 2.75
C TYR A 33 3.60 2.43 4.07
N VAL A 34 4.71 3.16 3.98
CA VAL A 34 5.41 3.73 5.15
C VAL A 34 4.48 4.61 5.99
N ILE A 35 3.55 5.32 5.36
CA ILE A 35 2.55 6.19 6.01
C ILE A 35 1.32 5.43 6.56
N GLY A 36 1.27 4.11 6.40
CA GLY A 36 0.12 3.26 6.77
C GLY A 36 -0.59 2.63 5.57
N TYR A 37 -1.72 1.97 5.84
CA TYR A 37 -2.52 1.27 4.84
C TYR A 37 -3.31 2.24 3.96
N ARG A 38 -3.25 2.05 2.63
CA ARG A 38 -3.92 2.90 1.63
C ARG A 38 -4.55 2.08 0.52
N CYS A 39 -5.75 2.47 0.10
CA CYS A 39 -6.41 1.94 -1.10
C CYS A 39 -5.84 2.59 -2.38
N PRO A 40 -6.11 2.04 -3.58
CA PRO A 40 -5.66 2.58 -4.88
C PRO A 40 -6.06 4.04 -5.14
N GLU A 41 -7.16 4.50 -4.54
CA GLU A 41 -7.60 5.90 -4.66
C GLU A 41 -6.79 6.85 -3.76
N HIS A 42 -6.14 6.34 -2.72
CA HIS A 42 -5.38 7.12 -1.73
C HIS A 42 -3.90 6.71 -1.66
N THR A 43 -3.34 6.23 -2.77
CA THR A 43 -1.90 5.97 -2.84
C THR A 43 -1.12 7.28 -2.73
N PRO A 44 0.10 7.26 -2.16
CA PRO A 44 0.94 8.46 -2.09
C PRO A 44 1.20 9.10 -3.46
N ALA A 45 1.33 8.30 -4.53
CA ALA A 45 1.51 8.80 -5.89
C ALA A 45 0.29 9.58 -6.38
N ARG A 46 -0.91 9.03 -6.17
CA ARG A 46 -2.17 9.66 -6.56
C ARG A 46 -2.47 10.94 -5.78
N LEU A 47 -2.21 10.93 -4.46
CA LEU A 47 -2.31 12.13 -3.62
C LEU A 47 -1.30 13.22 -4.03
N ALA A 48 -0.15 12.84 -4.56
CA ALA A 48 0.84 13.77 -5.11
C ALA A 48 0.50 14.24 -6.54
N GLY A 49 -0.65 13.85 -7.10
CA GLY A 49 -1.04 14.18 -8.47
C GLY A 49 -0.14 13.58 -9.54
N ARG A 50 0.65 12.55 -9.20
CA ARG A 50 1.50 11.84 -10.15
C ARG A 50 0.70 10.69 -10.76
N PRO A 51 0.85 10.42 -12.06
CA PRO A 51 0.34 9.18 -12.63
C PRO A 51 0.94 8.01 -11.86
N GLU A 52 0.13 6.97 -11.60
CA GLU A 52 0.64 5.74 -10.99
C GLU A 52 1.83 5.25 -11.82
N PRO A 53 3.02 5.06 -11.21
CA PRO A 53 4.12 4.48 -11.95
C PRO A 53 3.63 3.15 -12.49
N GLN A 54 3.65 3.00 -13.82
CA GLN A 54 3.41 1.71 -14.45
C GLN A 54 4.25 0.68 -13.69
N PRO A 55 3.72 -0.50 -13.35
CA PRO A 55 4.52 -1.56 -12.76
C PRO A 55 5.68 -1.80 -13.73
N GLY A 56 6.83 -1.24 -13.40
CA GLY A 56 8.02 -1.39 -14.21
C GLY A 56 8.34 -2.88 -14.24
N PRO A 57 8.96 -3.39 -15.33
CA PRO A 57 9.49 -4.74 -15.32
C PRO A 57 10.30 -4.91 -14.03
N GLY A 58 9.83 -5.80 -13.16
CA GLY A 58 10.30 -5.91 -11.78
C GLY A 58 11.81 -5.91 -11.75
N TRP A 59 12.40 -4.97 -11.01
CA TRP A 59 13.84 -4.92 -10.86
C TRP A 59 14.33 -6.21 -10.19
N PRO A 60 15.32 -6.87 -10.78
CA PRO A 60 16.50 -7.21 -10.01
C PRO A 60 17.61 -6.24 -10.40
N VAL A 61 18.02 -5.36 -9.48
CA VAL A 61 19.42 -4.92 -9.51
C VAL A 61 20.21 -6.15 -9.08
N HIS A 62 20.58 -6.99 -10.04
CA HIS A 62 21.66 -7.93 -9.84
C HIS A 62 22.87 -7.06 -9.45
N ARG A 63 23.26 -7.09 -8.18
CA ARG A 63 24.56 -6.58 -7.79
C ARG A 63 25.57 -7.64 -8.25
N THR A 64 26.07 -7.50 -9.47
CA THR A 64 27.28 -8.24 -9.86
C THR A 64 28.43 -7.63 -9.08
N GLU A 65 28.84 -8.33 -8.04
CA GLU A 65 30.13 -8.13 -7.39
C GLU A 65 31.17 -8.63 -8.41
N ASP A 66 31.88 -7.70 -9.04
CA ASP A 66 33.02 -8.00 -9.91
C ASP A 66 34.14 -8.61 -9.06
N PRO A 67 34.59 -9.86 -9.32
CA PRO A 67 35.73 -10.42 -8.61
C PRO A 67 37.03 -9.99 -9.30
N SER A 68 37.80 -9.10 -8.65
CA SER A 68 39.22 -8.88 -8.92
C SER A 68 40.09 -9.60 -7.91
#